data_AF-A0AA38REZ2-F1
#
_entry.id   AF-A0AA38REZ2-F1
#
_cell.length_a   1.000
_cell.length_b   1.000
_cell.length_c   1.000
_cell.angle_alpha   90.00
_cell.angle_beta   90.00
_cell.angle_gamma   90.00
#
_symmetry.space_group_name_H-M   'P 1'
#
loop_
_entity.id
_entity.type
_entity.pdbx_description
1 polymer ?
#
loop_
_entity_poly.entity_id
_entity_poly.type
_entity_poly.pdbx_seq_one_letter_code
_entity_poly.pdbx_strand_id
1 'polypeptide(L)'
;MVGTPRSNGCETCRKRKKKCGEEYPECLACVSAGWKCPGYQRNWKFIDESQRLSSQYRSKGYLFDEEAQSSDLVAPRGRVIFGGSEGYETYEVLGAANPSFRVSVFWPLTTESDKLGTRLCRILTDAKAESYFPLQAWGNFFQFIPGRLGQNSSLDASVACLYSIYEDNFSESSGVSRATIEQYGYTLSALQACVKDPQLRTDSGTICTSIILQLCELMMNNDNGRWNDLAQGSSMLIQDCGPDRFRSAFERSMLESQRAMLIIQDRFAGRPCFLAKSEWRALLKSPDTSATVTAPVVSLRSSLCDFLVDVPDIFRRSVPLISAKMSSMDDLKLQSELDSYALRRGEHKTEQAGTEGPDDAMNQPETSQGTLLLILRCVANTVFCKLNKLILCLEAVTLPSQTDETGRAAVLAEIREQEDTMLKAFELVAARSHVAAKPLLFGLRQFWTHGAVLDEYLSIMIDHYPDDGSSK
;
A
#
# COMPACT_ATOMS: atom_id res chain seq x y z
N MET A 1 -9.97 -41.74 44.74
CA MET A 1 -10.62 -42.93 44.14
C MET A 1 -10.26 -42.98 42.67
N VAL A 2 -9.43 -43.95 42.27
CA VAL A 2 -9.09 -44.23 40.86
C VAL A 2 -10.32 -44.79 40.14
N GLY A 3 -10.67 -44.18 39.02
CA GLY A 3 -11.88 -44.49 38.26
C GLY A 3 -11.86 -45.90 37.68
N THR A 4 -12.96 -46.63 37.87
CA THR A 4 -13.22 -47.95 37.31
C THR A 4 -13.03 -47.92 35.79
N PRO A 5 -12.29 -48.88 35.19
CA PRO A 5 -12.12 -48.95 33.74
C PRO A 5 -13.47 -49.03 33.05
N ARG A 6 -13.79 -48.08 32.17
CA ARG A 6 -15.00 -48.14 31.33
C ARG A 6 -14.80 -49.25 30.29
N SER A 7 -15.79 -50.13 30.14
CA SER A 7 -15.68 -51.30 29.27
C SER A 7 -15.54 -50.90 27.78
N ASN A 8 -14.67 -51.58 27.03
CA ASN A 8 -14.44 -51.29 25.60
C ASN A 8 -15.54 -51.79 24.66
N GLY A 9 -16.54 -52.51 25.17
CA GLY A 9 -17.63 -53.04 24.35
C GLY A 9 -18.48 -51.96 23.67
N CYS A 10 -19.10 -52.31 22.54
CA CYS A 10 -20.01 -51.42 21.80
C CYS A 10 -21.22 -51.00 22.65
N GLU A 11 -21.87 -49.89 22.28
CA GLU A 11 -22.96 -49.31 23.08
C GLU A 11 -24.15 -50.29 23.26
N THR A 12 -24.49 -51.05 22.23
CA THR A 12 -25.56 -52.06 22.27
C THR A 12 -25.24 -53.17 23.29
N CYS A 13 -24.01 -53.69 23.31
CA CYS A 13 -23.59 -54.69 24.31
C CYS A 13 -23.54 -54.11 25.73
N ARG A 14 -23.10 -52.85 25.89
CA ARG A 14 -23.11 -52.16 27.19
C ARG A 14 -24.52 -52.01 27.74
N LYS A 15 -25.48 -51.52 26.94
CA LYS A 15 -26.89 -51.37 27.33
C LYS A 15 -27.51 -52.71 27.71
N ARG A 16 -27.17 -53.77 26.98
CA ARG A 16 -27.68 -55.14 27.22
C ARG A 16 -26.94 -55.87 28.34
N LYS A 17 -25.88 -55.29 28.92
CA LYS A 17 -25.00 -55.93 29.92
C LYS A 17 -24.52 -57.33 29.50
N LYS A 18 -24.18 -57.49 28.21
CA LYS A 18 -23.63 -58.74 27.64
C LYS A 18 -22.17 -58.53 27.23
N LYS A 19 -21.38 -59.59 27.27
CA LYS A 19 -19.97 -59.57 26.85
C LYS A 19 -19.90 -59.22 25.36
N CYS A 20 -19.14 -58.19 25.03
CA CYS A 20 -18.88 -57.78 23.65
C CYS A 20 -17.70 -58.60 23.11
N GLY A 21 -17.74 -58.95 21.83
CA GLY A 21 -16.62 -59.63 21.15
C GLY A 21 -15.49 -58.68 20.73
N GLU A 22 -15.73 -57.37 20.76
CA GLU A 22 -14.75 -56.31 20.43
C GLU A 22 -14.20 -56.36 19.00
N GLU A 23 -14.82 -57.12 18.10
CA GLU A 23 -14.44 -57.18 16.69
C GLU A 23 -14.86 -55.90 15.95
N TYR A 24 -14.01 -55.40 15.04
CA TYR A 24 -14.23 -54.20 14.23
C TYR A 24 -14.56 -54.59 12.77
N PRO A 25 -15.51 -53.94 12.08
CA PRO A 25 -16.28 -52.75 12.46
C PRO A 25 -17.54 -53.01 13.31
N GLU A 26 -18.03 -54.26 13.37
CA GLU A 26 -19.22 -54.65 14.12
C GLU A 26 -18.95 -55.86 15.02
N CYS A 27 -19.57 -55.88 16.21
CA CYS A 27 -19.36 -56.94 17.20
C CYS A 27 -20.09 -58.24 16.80
N LEU A 28 -19.42 -59.40 16.89
CA LEU A 28 -20.03 -60.70 16.53
C LEU A 28 -21.25 -61.03 17.42
N ALA A 29 -21.24 -60.61 18.68
CA ALA A 29 -22.38 -60.76 19.59
C ALA A 29 -23.63 -59.95 19.17
N CYS A 30 -23.43 -58.87 18.41
CA CYS A 30 -24.48 -58.01 17.89
C CYS A 30 -25.06 -58.64 16.62
N VAL A 31 -24.17 -59.03 15.71
CA VAL A 31 -24.50 -59.65 14.42
C VAL A 31 -25.22 -60.98 14.62
N SER A 32 -24.69 -61.88 15.45
CA SER A 32 -25.30 -63.18 15.74
C SER A 32 -26.66 -63.07 16.43
N ALA A 33 -26.90 -62.01 17.18
CA ALA A 33 -28.18 -61.75 17.85
C ALA A 33 -29.18 -60.99 16.96
N GLY A 34 -28.82 -60.65 15.71
CA GLY A 34 -29.67 -59.90 14.77
C GLY A 34 -29.82 -58.41 15.08
N TRP A 35 -28.91 -57.81 15.87
CA TRP A 35 -28.96 -56.40 16.25
C TRP A 35 -27.94 -55.58 15.46
N LYS A 36 -28.36 -54.39 14.99
CA LYS A 36 -27.46 -53.43 14.34
C LYS A 36 -26.41 -52.92 15.34
N CYS A 37 -25.14 -53.18 15.08
CA CYS A 37 -24.03 -52.69 15.91
C CYS A 37 -23.73 -51.22 15.55
N PRO A 38 -23.70 -50.27 16.51
CA PRO A 38 -23.36 -48.87 16.23
C PRO A 38 -21.86 -48.64 16.01
N GLY A 39 -21.05 -49.71 16.00
CA GLY A 39 -19.59 -49.65 16.02
C GLY A 39 -19.03 -49.23 17.39
N TYR A 40 -17.75 -48.89 17.42
CA TYR A 40 -17.04 -48.43 18.61
C TYR A 40 -16.71 -46.95 18.43
N GLN A 41 -17.49 -46.07 19.05
CA GLN A 41 -17.17 -44.65 19.07
C GLN A 41 -15.92 -44.41 19.92
N ARG A 42 -14.87 -43.86 19.32
CA ARG A 42 -13.78 -43.25 20.08
C ARG A 42 -14.30 -41.94 20.65
N ASN A 43 -14.57 -41.93 21.96
CA ASN A 43 -14.80 -40.67 22.66
C ASN A 43 -13.47 -39.92 22.68
N TRP A 44 -13.30 -38.99 21.73
CA TRP A 44 -12.21 -38.03 21.77
C TRP A 44 -12.44 -37.15 23.00
N LYS A 45 -11.66 -37.38 24.04
CA LYS A 45 -11.56 -36.46 25.16
C LYS A 45 -10.45 -35.48 24.83
N PHE A 46 -10.80 -34.21 24.66
CA PHE A 46 -9.79 -33.16 24.63
C PHE A 46 -9.09 -33.16 26.00
N ILE A 47 -7.81 -33.51 26.00
CA ILE A 47 -6.95 -33.44 27.18
C ILE A 47 -6.03 -32.26 26.92
N ASP A 48 -6.21 -31.20 27.70
CA ASP A 48 -5.30 -30.07 27.66
C ASP A 48 -3.95 -30.52 28.25
N GLU A 49 -3.03 -30.89 27.36
CA GLU A 49 -1.66 -31.25 27.71
C GLU A 49 -0.73 -30.04 27.78
N SER A 50 -1.22 -28.80 27.63
CA SER A 50 -0.37 -27.60 27.52
C SER A 50 0.60 -27.47 28.68
N GLN A 51 0.14 -27.76 29.91
CA GLN A 51 0.97 -27.70 31.11
C GLN A 51 2.00 -28.85 31.17
N ARG A 52 1.62 -30.05 30.74
CA ARG A 52 2.51 -31.23 30.69
C ARG A 52 3.58 -31.07 29.62
N LEU A 53 3.18 -30.66 28.42
CA LEU A 53 4.08 -30.40 27.29
C LEU A 53 4.99 -29.23 27.62
N SER A 54 4.50 -28.12 28.18
CA SER A 54 5.36 -27.00 28.58
C SER A 54 6.47 -27.42 29.57
N SER A 55 6.17 -28.35 30.47
CA SER A 55 7.15 -28.90 31.41
C SER A 55 8.15 -29.85 30.74
N GLN A 56 7.69 -30.63 29.75
CA GLN A 56 8.51 -31.59 29.00
C GLN A 56 9.43 -30.92 27.98
N TYR A 57 9.00 -29.79 27.40
CA TYR A 57 9.77 -28.97 26.47
C TYR A 57 10.62 -27.92 27.18
N ARG A 58 10.36 -27.59 28.46
CA ARG A 58 11.26 -26.78 29.29
C ARG A 58 12.62 -27.44 29.52
N SER A 59 12.71 -28.78 29.51
CA SER A 59 13.95 -29.52 29.79
C SER A 59 14.62 -30.11 28.55
N LYS A 60 13.95 -30.07 27.38
CA LYS A 60 14.54 -30.48 26.10
C LYS A 60 14.81 -29.20 25.31
N GLY A 61 16.06 -28.76 25.29
CA GLY A 61 16.52 -27.59 24.54
C GLY A 61 16.37 -27.74 23.04
N TYR A 62 15.13 -27.68 22.54
CA TYR A 62 14.81 -27.54 21.13
C TYR A 62 14.34 -26.13 20.76
N LEU A 63 14.40 -25.17 21.69
CA LEU A 63 14.31 -23.76 21.35
C LEU A 63 15.27 -22.97 22.26
N PHE A 64 16.41 -22.61 21.65
CA PHE A 64 17.40 -21.58 22.02
C PHE A 64 18.40 -21.85 23.16
N ASP A 65 19.67 -22.09 22.76
CA ASP A 65 20.87 -21.28 23.09
C ASP A 65 22.00 -21.71 22.13
N GLU A 66 22.29 -20.88 21.11
CA GLU A 66 23.51 -20.07 20.96
C GLU A 66 24.78 -20.86 20.61
N GLU A 67 25.19 -20.82 19.34
CA GLU A 67 26.48 -20.31 18.85
C GLU A 67 26.72 -20.79 17.40
N ALA A 68 27.30 -19.89 16.61
CA ALA A 68 27.43 -20.00 15.16
C ALA A 68 28.21 -21.23 14.68
N GLN A 69 27.71 -21.91 13.64
CA GLN A 69 28.40 -22.07 12.34
C GLN A 69 27.58 -23.00 11.39
N SER A 70 27.55 -22.59 10.12
CA SER A 70 27.09 -23.31 8.90
C SER A 70 25.64 -23.09 8.39
N SER A 71 25.59 -22.31 7.31
CA SER A 71 24.84 -22.46 6.05
C SER A 71 23.34 -22.85 6.04
N ASP A 72 22.57 -21.95 5.41
CA ASP A 72 21.45 -22.24 4.49
C ASP A 72 20.07 -22.63 5.02
N LEU A 73 19.53 -21.91 6.02
CA LEU A 73 18.07 -21.75 6.15
C LEU A 73 17.71 -20.31 6.55
N VAL A 74 16.95 -19.64 5.69
CA VAL A 74 16.47 -18.25 5.85
C VAL A 74 15.60 -18.15 7.12
N ALA A 75 16.12 -17.50 8.16
CA ALA A 75 15.35 -17.18 9.37
C ALA A 75 14.25 -16.15 9.05
N PRO A 76 13.05 -16.23 9.68
CA PRO A 76 12.00 -15.23 9.51
C PRO A 76 12.49 -13.85 9.95
N ARG A 77 12.21 -12.81 9.15
CA ARG A 77 12.61 -11.41 9.38
C ARG A 77 11.75 -10.71 10.45
N GLY A 78 11.77 -11.24 11.67
CA GLY A 78 11.16 -10.61 12.85
C GLY A 78 11.67 -11.26 14.12
N ARG A 79 12.11 -10.46 15.10
CA ARG A 79 12.57 -10.97 16.40
C ARG A 79 11.41 -10.84 17.40
N VAL A 80 10.97 -11.95 17.97
CA VAL A 80 10.04 -11.92 19.10
C VAL A 80 10.84 -11.53 20.34
N ILE A 81 10.58 -10.34 20.89
CA ILE A 81 11.16 -9.93 22.15
C ILE A 81 10.16 -10.29 23.24
N PHE A 82 10.46 -11.34 24.00
CA PHE A 82 9.69 -11.67 25.21
C PHE A 82 9.96 -10.61 26.29
N GLY A 83 9.06 -9.64 26.40
CA GLY A 83 8.98 -8.77 27.56
C GLY A 83 8.48 -9.58 28.75
N GLY A 84 9.37 -9.90 29.69
CA GLY A 84 8.99 -10.52 30.95
C GLY A 84 8.05 -9.62 31.76
N SER A 85 7.06 -10.27 32.39
CA SER A 85 6.02 -9.77 33.30
C SER A 85 4.96 -8.83 32.70
N GLU A 86 3.73 -9.38 32.55
CA GLU A 86 2.42 -8.76 32.26
C GLU A 86 2.01 -8.56 30.78
N GLY A 87 1.38 -9.58 30.19
CA GLY A 87 0.20 -9.42 29.31
C GLY A 87 0.38 -9.02 27.83
N TYR A 88 1.58 -8.78 27.32
CA TYR A 88 1.80 -8.46 25.90
C TYR A 88 3.03 -9.15 25.30
N GLU A 89 2.95 -9.44 24.00
CA GLU A 89 4.08 -9.86 23.16
C GLU A 89 4.44 -8.72 22.21
N THR A 90 5.71 -8.30 22.19
CA THR A 90 6.19 -7.28 21.26
C THR A 90 6.92 -7.94 20.09
N TYR A 91 6.39 -7.74 18.89
CA TYR A 91 6.96 -8.16 17.62
C TYR A 91 7.84 -7.02 17.10
N GLU A 92 9.13 -7.28 16.93
CA GLU A 92 10.01 -6.39 16.19
C GLU A 92 9.87 -6.69 14.70
N VAL A 93 9.25 -5.78 13.96
CA VAL A 93 9.10 -5.88 12.51
C VAL A 93 10.35 -5.29 11.87
N LEU A 94 11.18 -6.17 11.30
CA LEU A 94 12.35 -5.78 10.52
C LEU A 94 11.88 -5.53 9.07
N GLY A 95 11.60 -4.27 8.74
CA GLY A 95 11.37 -3.89 7.35
C GLY A 95 12.66 -4.02 6.54
N ALA A 96 12.57 -4.45 5.28
CA ALA A 96 13.75 -4.69 4.43
C ALA A 96 14.69 -3.48 4.27
N ALA A 97 14.22 -2.25 4.52
CA ALA A 97 15.11 -1.11 4.80
C ALA A 97 14.42 0.07 5.51
N ASN A 98 13.81 -0.19 6.66
CA ASN A 98 13.31 0.83 7.61
C ASN A 98 13.87 0.55 9.02
N PRO A 99 13.91 1.54 9.94
CA PRO A 99 14.20 1.24 11.33
C PRO A 99 13.20 0.19 11.83
N SER A 100 13.68 -0.73 12.66
CA SER A 100 12.81 -1.71 13.27
C SER A 100 11.72 -0.98 14.06
N PHE A 101 10.46 -1.33 13.81
CA PHE A 101 9.35 -0.83 14.61
C PHE A 101 8.74 -1.96 15.42
N ARG A 102 8.25 -1.61 16.61
CA ARG A 102 7.70 -2.55 17.56
C ARG A 102 6.19 -2.53 17.45
N VAL A 103 5.61 -3.67 17.12
CA VAL A 103 4.18 -3.90 17.20
C VAL A 103 3.90 -4.71 18.45
N SER A 104 3.08 -4.18 19.36
CA SER A 104 2.67 -4.92 20.56
C SER A 104 1.33 -5.58 20.31
N VAL A 105 1.27 -6.89 20.54
CA VAL A 105 0.07 -7.71 20.49
C VAL A 105 -0.22 -8.20 21.90
N PHE A 106 -1.46 -8.10 22.37
CA PHE A 106 -1.82 -8.56 23.71
C PHE A 106 -1.89 -10.09 23.76
N TRP A 107 -1.40 -10.69 24.85
CA TRP A 107 -1.48 -12.12 25.10
C TRP A 107 -2.06 -12.40 26.48
N PRO A 108 -3.05 -13.31 26.63
CA PRO A 108 -3.59 -14.24 25.62
C PRO A 108 -4.52 -13.57 24.59
N LEU A 109 -4.58 -14.13 23.37
CA LEU A 109 -5.47 -13.71 22.27
C LEU A 109 -6.94 -14.03 22.60
N THR A 110 -7.53 -13.24 23.50
CA THR A 110 -8.86 -13.51 24.05
C THR A 110 -9.98 -12.86 23.25
N THR A 111 -9.67 -11.76 22.57
CA THR A 111 -10.64 -11.02 21.75
C THR A 111 -10.42 -11.25 20.26
N GLU A 112 -11.43 -10.97 19.44
CA GLU A 112 -11.27 -10.97 17.98
C GLU A 112 -10.30 -9.87 17.51
N SER A 113 -10.28 -8.73 18.19
CA SER A 113 -9.35 -7.63 17.92
C SER A 113 -7.90 -8.04 18.15
N ASP A 114 -7.61 -8.85 19.19
CA ASP A 114 -6.25 -9.40 19.41
C ASP A 114 -5.83 -10.31 18.24
N LYS A 115 -6.73 -11.19 17.79
CA LYS A 115 -6.48 -12.10 16.66
C LYS A 115 -6.23 -11.32 15.36
N LEU A 116 -6.99 -10.24 15.13
CA LEU A 116 -6.78 -9.35 13.98
C LEU A 116 -5.43 -8.64 14.06
N GLY A 117 -5.00 -8.22 15.26
CA GLY A 117 -3.68 -7.67 15.50
C GLY A 117 -2.58 -8.64 15.07
N THR A 118 -2.64 -9.89 15.51
CA THR A 118 -1.67 -10.94 15.12
C THR A 118 -1.67 -11.19 13.61
N ARG A 119 -2.85 -11.24 12.98
CA ARG A 119 -2.98 -11.42 11.52
C ARG A 119 -2.30 -10.29 10.76
N LEU A 120 -2.49 -9.04 11.18
CA LEU A 120 -1.83 -7.88 10.58
C LEU A 120 -0.30 -7.94 10.80
N CYS A 121 0.18 -8.28 12.00
CA CYS A 121 1.60 -8.48 12.26
C CYS A 121 2.22 -9.51 11.33
N ARG A 122 1.50 -10.61 11.07
CA ARG A 122 1.94 -11.66 10.14
C ARG A 122 2.11 -11.10 8.73
N ILE A 123 1.15 -10.36 8.20
CA ILE A 123 1.29 -9.73 6.87
C ILE A 123 2.49 -8.78 6.84
N LEU A 124 2.71 -8.00 7.91
CA LEU A 124 3.80 -7.03 7.99
C LEU A 124 5.20 -7.67 8.11
N THR A 125 5.30 -8.94 8.51
CA THR A 125 6.56 -9.67 8.74
C THR A 125 6.80 -10.81 7.75
N ASP A 126 5.79 -11.22 6.99
CA ASP A 126 5.89 -12.33 6.03
C ASP A 126 6.59 -11.87 4.74
N ALA A 127 7.70 -12.53 4.40
CA ALA A 127 8.44 -12.27 3.16
C ALA A 127 7.59 -12.52 1.90
N LYS A 128 6.63 -13.45 1.94
CA LYS A 128 5.71 -13.69 0.82
C LYS A 128 4.77 -12.50 0.62
N ALA A 129 4.27 -11.92 1.71
CA ALA A 129 3.46 -10.71 1.66
C ALA A 129 4.24 -9.52 1.12
N GLU A 130 5.49 -9.37 1.56
CA GLU A 130 6.38 -8.34 1.03
C GLU A 130 6.59 -8.49 -0.49
N SER A 131 6.77 -9.72 -0.98
CA SER A 131 6.96 -9.98 -2.41
C SER A 131 5.70 -9.73 -3.26
N TYR A 132 4.52 -9.98 -2.71
CA TYR A 132 3.26 -9.74 -3.40
C TYR A 132 2.89 -8.25 -3.40
N PHE A 133 2.72 -7.67 -2.21
CA PHE A 133 2.46 -6.25 -2.03
C PHE A 133 2.97 -5.79 -0.66
N PRO A 134 4.04 -4.99 -0.60
CA PRO A 134 4.61 -4.54 0.67
C PRO A 134 3.76 -3.42 1.29
N LEU A 135 3.01 -3.71 2.36
CA LEU A 135 2.14 -2.70 3.03
C LEU A 135 2.90 -1.44 3.48
N GLN A 136 4.15 -1.59 3.91
CA GLN A 136 5.00 -0.47 4.33
C GLN A 136 5.32 0.50 3.18
N ALA A 137 5.33 0.00 1.94
CA ALA A 137 5.51 0.82 0.74
C ALA A 137 4.31 1.73 0.50
N TRP A 138 3.10 1.27 0.85
CA TRP A 138 1.90 2.08 0.78
C TRP A 138 1.94 3.20 1.83
N GLY A 139 2.18 2.85 3.10
CA GLY A 139 2.39 3.86 4.13
C GLY A 139 2.82 3.28 5.48
N ASN A 140 3.44 4.12 6.30
CA ASN A 140 3.90 3.70 7.64
C ASN A 140 2.78 3.61 8.68
N PHE A 141 1.54 3.98 8.32
CA PHE A 141 0.44 4.02 9.29
C PHE A 141 0.01 2.64 9.79
N PHE A 142 0.30 1.56 9.05
CA PHE A 142 -0.04 0.19 9.43
C PHE A 142 0.55 -0.23 10.79
N GLN A 143 1.69 0.33 11.19
CA GLN A 143 2.31 0.04 12.49
C GLN A 143 1.45 0.45 13.69
N PHE A 144 0.57 1.44 13.50
CA PHE A 144 -0.25 2.03 14.56
C PHE A 144 -1.63 1.37 14.69
N ILE A 145 -2.01 0.53 13.73
CA ILE A 145 -3.34 -0.10 13.66
C ILE A 145 -3.57 -1.10 14.80
N PRO A 146 -2.63 -1.99 15.17
CA PRO A 146 -2.88 -3.00 16.20
C PRO A 146 -3.34 -2.42 17.54
N GLY A 147 -2.76 -1.30 17.97
CA GLY A 147 -3.17 -0.59 19.18
C GLY A 147 -4.52 0.15 19.11
N ARG A 148 -5.18 0.12 17.95
CA ARG A 148 -6.48 0.78 17.67
C ARG A 148 -7.61 -0.21 17.37
N LEU A 149 -7.29 -1.51 17.26
CA LEU A 149 -8.29 -2.54 17.02
C LEU A 149 -9.25 -2.64 18.22
N GLY A 150 -10.52 -2.92 17.94
CA GLY A 150 -11.60 -2.96 18.92
C GLY A 150 -12.22 -1.60 19.26
N GLN A 151 -11.67 -0.49 18.76
CA GLN A 151 -12.20 0.87 18.98
C GLN A 151 -13.16 1.30 17.87
N ASN A 152 -12.93 0.85 16.64
CA ASN A 152 -13.74 1.21 15.47
C ASN A 152 -14.07 -0.05 14.65
N SER A 153 -15.36 -0.37 14.54
CA SER A 153 -15.81 -1.59 13.87
C SER A 153 -15.47 -1.63 12.38
N SER A 154 -15.41 -0.48 11.70
CA SER A 154 -15.04 -0.43 10.29
C SER A 154 -13.54 -0.69 10.10
N LEU A 155 -12.71 -0.21 11.04
CA LEU A 155 -11.26 -0.48 11.03
C LEU A 155 -11.00 -1.98 11.20
N ASP A 156 -11.61 -2.61 12.21
CA ASP A 156 -11.49 -4.05 12.46
C ASP A 156 -11.93 -4.87 11.24
N ALA A 157 -13.07 -4.50 10.64
CA ALA A 157 -13.58 -5.13 9.41
C ALA A 157 -12.58 -5.00 8.24
N SER A 158 -11.95 -3.84 8.09
CA SER A 158 -10.98 -3.61 7.00
C SER A 158 -9.70 -4.40 7.16
N VAL A 159 -9.19 -4.58 8.39
CA VAL A 159 -8.03 -5.43 8.65
C VAL A 159 -8.37 -6.90 8.39
N ALA A 160 -9.57 -7.34 8.76
CA ALA A 160 -10.06 -8.67 8.41
C ALA A 160 -10.14 -8.88 6.89
N CYS A 161 -10.71 -7.91 6.16
CA CYS A 161 -10.80 -7.94 4.70
C CYS A 161 -9.42 -7.97 4.04
N LEU A 162 -8.50 -7.13 4.50
CA LEU A 162 -7.13 -7.08 4.02
C LEU A 162 -6.45 -8.45 4.17
N TYR A 163 -6.57 -9.06 5.34
CA TYR A 163 -6.01 -10.38 5.61
C TYR A 163 -6.60 -11.47 4.71
N SER A 164 -7.93 -11.48 4.51
CA SER A 164 -8.57 -12.45 3.60
C SER A 164 -8.07 -12.33 2.16
N ILE A 165 -7.80 -11.12 1.68
CA ILE A 165 -7.22 -10.91 0.34
C ILE A 165 -5.81 -11.51 0.26
N TYR A 166 -4.97 -11.30 1.28
CA TYR A 166 -3.64 -11.92 1.30
C TYR A 166 -3.72 -13.44 1.37
N GLU A 167 -4.63 -14.00 2.18
CA GLU A 167 -4.81 -15.46 2.25
C GLU A 167 -5.25 -16.06 0.91
N ASP A 168 -6.20 -15.45 0.22
CA ASP A 168 -6.63 -15.90 -1.11
C ASP A 168 -5.47 -15.86 -2.11
N ASN A 169 -4.69 -14.78 -2.11
CA ASN A 169 -3.54 -14.63 -3.01
C ASN A 169 -2.38 -15.58 -2.70
N PHE A 170 -2.24 -16.04 -1.45
CA PHE A 170 -1.26 -17.07 -1.09
C PHE A 170 -1.79 -18.49 -1.26
N SER A 171 -3.10 -18.66 -1.40
CA SER A 171 -3.70 -19.95 -1.69
C SER A 171 -3.43 -20.37 -3.14
N GLU A 172 -3.41 -21.67 -3.42
CA GLU A 172 -3.29 -22.19 -4.79
C GLU A 172 -4.55 -21.91 -5.65
N SER A 173 -5.58 -21.29 -5.07
CA SER A 173 -6.83 -21.00 -5.78
C SER A 173 -6.68 -19.78 -6.70
N SER A 174 -7.21 -19.91 -7.92
CA SER A 174 -7.09 -18.88 -8.94
C SER A 174 -8.09 -17.74 -8.69
N GLY A 175 -7.73 -16.81 -7.82
CA GLY A 175 -8.45 -15.54 -7.64
C GLY A 175 -9.13 -15.35 -6.29
N VAL A 176 -9.86 -14.23 -6.16
CA VAL A 176 -10.52 -13.83 -4.91
C VAL A 176 -11.69 -14.76 -4.61
N SER A 177 -11.71 -15.33 -3.41
CA SER A 177 -12.76 -16.24 -2.96
C SER A 177 -14.08 -15.50 -2.71
N ARG A 178 -15.19 -16.24 -2.77
CA ARG A 178 -16.52 -15.70 -2.42
C ARG A 178 -16.55 -15.14 -1.00
N ALA A 179 -15.86 -15.79 -0.06
CA ALA A 179 -15.79 -15.34 1.32
C ALA A 179 -15.11 -13.97 1.44
N THR A 180 -14.04 -13.73 0.68
CA THR A 180 -13.37 -12.42 0.64
C THR A 180 -14.24 -11.34 0.01
N ILE A 181 -15.00 -11.65 -1.04
CA ILE A 181 -15.97 -10.70 -1.63
C ILE A 181 -17.08 -10.34 -0.62
N GLU A 182 -17.60 -11.34 0.11
CA GLU A 182 -18.59 -11.11 1.17
C GLU A 182 -18.00 -10.25 2.31
N GLN A 183 -16.75 -10.49 2.70
CA GLN A 183 -16.04 -9.70 3.70
C GLN A 183 -15.79 -8.25 3.23
N TYR A 184 -15.47 -8.06 1.95
CA TYR A 184 -15.34 -6.73 1.33
C TYR A 184 -16.67 -5.96 1.39
N GLY A 185 -17.78 -6.61 0.99
CA GLY A 185 -19.12 -6.01 1.05
C GLY A 185 -19.56 -5.65 2.48
N TYR A 186 -19.22 -6.51 3.46
CA TYR A 186 -19.44 -6.21 4.87
C TYR A 186 -18.64 -4.97 5.32
N THR A 187 -17.36 -4.90 4.95
CA THR A 187 -16.48 -3.78 5.31
C THR A 187 -16.96 -2.46 4.70
N LEU A 188 -17.41 -2.47 3.44
CA LEU A 188 -18.04 -1.30 2.82
C LEU A 188 -19.28 -0.85 3.58
N SER A 189 -20.13 -1.79 4.01
CA SER A 189 -21.34 -1.48 4.78
C SER A 189 -21.00 -0.87 6.14
N ALA A 190 -19.96 -1.39 6.81
CA ALA A 190 -19.45 -0.84 8.07
C ALA A 190 -18.88 0.57 7.90
N LEU A 191 -18.08 0.81 6.84
CA LEU A 191 -17.58 2.16 6.51
C LEU A 191 -18.74 3.14 6.27
N GLN A 192 -19.74 2.73 5.47
CA GLN A 192 -20.91 3.57 5.20
C GLN A 192 -21.69 3.93 6.47
N ALA A 193 -21.81 3.00 7.43
CA ALA A 193 -22.42 3.28 8.72
C ALA A 193 -21.64 4.36 9.50
N CYS A 194 -20.31 4.23 9.58
CA CYS A 194 -19.45 5.22 10.24
C CYS A 194 -19.50 6.60 9.55
N VAL A 195 -19.52 6.65 8.21
CA VAL A 195 -19.58 7.92 7.47
C VAL A 195 -20.92 8.63 7.66
N LYS A 196 -22.03 7.88 7.80
CA LYS A 196 -23.35 8.46 8.07
C LYS A 196 -23.47 9.07 9.46
N ASP A 197 -22.76 8.51 10.44
CA ASP A 197 -22.70 9.05 11.80
C ASP A 197 -21.77 10.28 11.88
N PRO A 198 -22.27 11.47 12.26
CA PRO A 198 -21.44 12.68 12.37
C PRO A 198 -20.24 12.56 13.32
N GLN A 199 -20.33 11.74 14.37
CA GLN A 199 -19.24 11.56 15.33
C GLN A 199 -18.15 10.65 14.77
N LEU A 200 -18.55 9.54 14.12
CA LEU A 200 -17.62 8.56 13.58
C LEU A 200 -17.05 8.97 12.22
N ARG A 201 -17.72 9.85 11.47
CA ARG A 201 -17.26 10.30 10.14
C ARG A 201 -15.83 10.84 10.14
N THR A 202 -15.47 11.56 11.20
CA THR A 202 -14.13 12.20 11.34
C THR A 202 -13.17 11.38 12.22
N ASP A 203 -13.57 10.17 12.59
CA ASP A 203 -12.74 9.25 13.37
C ASP A 203 -11.58 8.71 12.52
N SER A 204 -10.41 8.61 13.14
CA SER A 204 -9.19 8.15 12.45
C SER A 204 -9.32 6.72 11.95
N GLY A 205 -10.07 5.86 12.65
CA GLY A 205 -10.36 4.50 12.21
C GLY A 205 -11.21 4.48 10.94
N THR A 206 -12.16 5.40 10.80
CA THR A 206 -13.01 5.54 9.61
C THR A 206 -12.21 6.04 8.41
N ILE A 207 -11.33 7.02 8.59
CA ILE A 207 -10.42 7.47 7.53
C ILE A 207 -9.48 6.33 7.12
N CYS A 208 -8.88 5.64 8.10
CA CYS A 208 -8.00 4.50 7.87
C CYS A 208 -8.70 3.37 7.10
N THR A 209 -9.95 3.07 7.46
CA THR A 209 -10.79 2.07 6.78
C THR A 209 -10.92 2.43 5.29
N SER A 210 -11.20 3.70 4.97
CA SER A 210 -11.35 4.14 3.58
C SER A 210 -10.05 3.95 2.78
N ILE A 211 -8.90 4.20 3.39
CA ILE A 211 -7.58 4.02 2.77
C ILE A 211 -7.25 2.53 2.58
N ILE A 212 -7.57 1.68 3.56
CA ILE A 212 -7.37 0.22 3.45
C ILE A 212 -8.26 -0.36 2.35
N LEU A 213 -9.51 0.10 2.20
CA LEU A 213 -10.39 -0.36 1.14
C LEU A 213 -9.88 0.02 -0.27
N GLN A 214 -9.30 1.21 -0.45
CA GLN A 214 -8.64 1.56 -1.72
C GLN A 214 -7.51 0.57 -2.06
N LEU A 215 -6.75 0.13 -1.04
CA LEU A 215 -5.71 -0.88 -1.21
C LEU A 215 -6.31 -2.27 -1.50
N CYS A 216 -7.41 -2.64 -0.84
CA CYS A 216 -8.12 -3.88 -1.12
C CYS A 216 -8.62 -3.94 -2.57
N GLU A 217 -9.23 -2.86 -3.08
CA GLU A 217 -9.65 -2.78 -4.49
C GLU A 217 -8.48 -2.94 -5.46
N LEU A 218 -7.35 -2.30 -5.15
CA LEU A 218 -6.13 -2.43 -5.91
C LEU A 218 -5.66 -3.90 -5.98
N MET A 219 -5.54 -4.58 -4.85
CA MET A 219 -5.04 -5.97 -4.82
C MET A 219 -6.02 -6.98 -5.41
N MET A 220 -7.34 -6.76 -5.25
CA MET A 220 -8.34 -7.62 -5.90
C MET A 220 -8.38 -7.42 -7.43
N ASN A 221 -7.82 -6.31 -7.94
CA ASN A 221 -7.62 -6.04 -9.36
C ASN A 221 -8.88 -6.15 -10.24
N ASN A 222 -10.07 -5.95 -9.68
CA ASN A 222 -11.35 -6.29 -10.35
C ASN A 222 -11.93 -5.18 -11.23
N ASP A 223 -11.27 -4.04 -11.41
CA ASP A 223 -11.98 -2.88 -11.96
C ASP A 223 -11.74 -2.58 -13.43
N ASN A 224 -12.88 -2.55 -14.13
CA ASN A 224 -13.18 -1.85 -15.40
C ASN A 224 -13.08 -0.31 -15.26
N GLY A 225 -12.13 0.22 -14.47
CA GLY A 225 -11.83 1.66 -14.41
C GLY A 225 -12.51 2.50 -13.32
N ARG A 226 -13.12 1.91 -12.27
CA ARG A 226 -13.80 2.66 -11.18
C ARG A 226 -12.98 2.88 -9.89
N TRP A 227 -11.74 2.41 -9.85
CA TRP A 227 -10.89 2.50 -8.66
C TRP A 227 -10.71 3.94 -8.10
N ASN A 228 -10.93 4.97 -8.93
CA ASN A 228 -10.80 6.36 -8.48
C ASN A 228 -11.90 6.83 -7.50
N ASP A 229 -13.04 6.14 -7.43
CA ASP A 229 -14.21 6.60 -6.65
C ASP A 229 -13.93 6.54 -5.13
N LEU A 230 -13.28 5.46 -4.63
CA LEU A 230 -12.89 5.37 -3.22
C LEU A 230 -11.82 6.40 -2.86
N ALA A 231 -10.85 6.63 -3.74
CA ALA A 231 -9.83 7.66 -3.54
C ALA A 231 -10.47 9.05 -3.43
N GLN A 232 -11.50 9.33 -4.25
CA GLN A 232 -12.30 10.54 -4.14
C GLN A 232 -13.04 10.66 -2.81
N GLY A 233 -13.66 9.58 -2.34
CA GLY A 233 -14.31 9.55 -1.03
C GLY A 233 -13.34 9.84 0.12
N SER A 234 -12.16 9.22 0.11
CA SER A 234 -11.11 9.48 1.10
C SER A 234 -10.60 10.91 1.04
N SER A 235 -10.45 11.49 -0.15
CA SER A 235 -10.09 12.91 -0.33
C SER A 235 -11.09 13.85 0.36
N MET A 236 -12.40 13.57 0.23
CA MET A 236 -13.45 14.35 0.88
C MET A 236 -13.40 14.21 2.40
N LEU A 237 -13.23 13.00 2.92
CA LEU A 237 -13.10 12.77 4.38
C LEU A 237 -11.89 13.49 4.98
N ILE A 238 -10.75 13.47 4.28
CA ILE A 238 -9.54 14.18 4.71
C ILE A 238 -9.77 15.69 4.74
N GLN A 239 -10.41 16.24 3.70
CA GLN A 239 -10.73 17.67 3.62
C GLN A 239 -11.72 18.11 4.71
N ASP A 240 -12.77 17.33 4.95
CA ASP A 240 -13.79 17.63 5.97
C ASP A 240 -13.21 17.68 7.39
N CYS A 241 -12.15 16.91 7.66
CA CYS A 241 -11.48 16.92 8.96
C CYS A 241 -10.60 18.15 9.19
N GLY A 242 -10.11 18.78 8.12
CA GLY A 242 -9.14 19.86 8.18
C GLY A 242 -7.72 19.42 8.63
N PRO A 243 -6.73 20.32 8.53
CA PRO A 243 -5.33 20.00 8.78
C PRO A 243 -5.04 19.64 10.25
N ASP A 244 -5.79 20.18 11.20
CA ASP A 244 -5.56 19.96 12.64
C ASP A 244 -5.73 18.50 13.05
N ARG A 245 -6.58 17.74 12.35
CA ARG A 245 -6.75 16.29 12.58
C ARG A 245 -5.47 15.50 12.29
N PHE A 246 -4.60 15.99 11.40
CA PHE A 246 -3.46 15.26 10.87
C PHE A 246 -2.13 15.60 11.55
N ARG A 247 -2.17 16.10 12.79
CA ARG A 247 -0.99 16.48 13.58
C ARG A 247 -0.31 15.29 14.28
N SER A 248 -1.07 14.24 14.58
CA SER A 248 -0.56 13.03 15.22
C SER A 248 0.12 12.12 14.20
N ALA A 249 1.10 11.32 14.65
CA ALA A 249 1.92 10.47 13.77
C ALA A 249 1.08 9.47 12.94
N PHE A 250 -0.02 8.96 13.50
CA PHE A 250 -0.88 8.02 12.79
C PHE A 250 -1.62 8.69 11.63
N GLU A 251 -2.33 9.78 11.91
CA GLU A 251 -3.07 10.52 10.90
C GLU A 251 -2.12 11.12 9.88
N ARG A 252 -0.98 11.66 10.31
CA ARG A 252 0.04 12.20 9.41
C ARG A 252 0.61 11.17 8.45
N SER A 253 0.90 9.96 8.93
CA SER A 253 1.36 8.86 8.07
C SER A 253 0.26 8.34 7.14
N MET A 254 -1.01 8.41 7.53
CA MET A 254 -2.14 8.19 6.62
C MET A 254 -2.17 9.24 5.51
N LEU A 255 -2.11 10.54 5.86
CA LEU A 255 -2.09 11.63 4.89
C LEU A 255 -0.93 11.48 3.90
N GLU A 256 0.27 11.22 4.40
CA GLU A 256 1.48 11.04 3.58
C GLU A 256 1.33 9.89 2.57
N SER A 257 0.62 8.82 2.93
CA SER A 257 0.35 7.71 2.00
C SER A 257 -0.57 8.11 0.83
N GLN A 258 -1.40 9.15 1.00
CA GLN A 258 -2.45 9.52 0.05
C GLN A 258 -2.04 10.68 -0.88
N ARG A 259 -1.01 11.47 -0.54
CA ARG A 259 -0.66 12.72 -1.24
C ARG A 259 -0.57 12.58 -2.76
N ALA A 260 0.15 11.56 -3.23
CA ALA A 260 0.31 11.33 -4.67
C ALA A 260 -1.04 11.12 -5.37
N MET A 261 -1.93 10.31 -4.79
CA MET A 261 -3.26 10.05 -5.36
C MET A 261 -4.13 11.31 -5.37
N LEU A 262 -4.11 12.09 -4.28
CA LEU A 262 -4.85 13.34 -4.17
C LEU A 262 -4.43 14.36 -5.26
N ILE A 263 -3.13 14.52 -5.47
CA ILE A 263 -2.57 15.43 -6.48
C ILE A 263 -3.01 15.01 -7.89
N ILE A 264 -2.88 13.72 -8.22
CA ILE A 264 -3.24 13.19 -9.55
C ILE A 264 -4.74 13.32 -9.80
N GLN A 265 -5.56 13.02 -8.78
CA GLN A 265 -7.01 13.13 -8.87
C GLN A 265 -7.45 14.57 -9.10
N ASP A 266 -6.91 15.53 -8.35
CA ASP A 266 -7.25 16.95 -8.49
C ASP A 266 -6.80 17.50 -9.85
N ARG A 267 -5.63 17.06 -10.34
CA ARG A 267 -5.17 17.35 -11.71
C ARG A 267 -6.20 16.90 -12.73
N PHE A 268 -6.70 15.66 -12.62
CA PHE A 268 -7.61 15.07 -13.58
C PHE A 268 -8.99 15.75 -13.53
N ALA A 269 -9.47 16.09 -12.34
CA ALA A 269 -10.69 16.86 -12.15
C ALA A 269 -10.57 18.33 -12.59
N GLY A 270 -9.38 18.78 -13.03
CA GLY A 270 -9.14 20.16 -13.47
C GLY A 270 -9.28 21.19 -12.35
N ARG A 271 -8.97 20.81 -11.11
CA ARG A 271 -9.09 21.68 -9.93
C ARG A 271 -7.76 21.81 -9.18
N PRO A 272 -7.54 22.90 -8.44
CA PRO A 272 -6.37 23.02 -7.58
C PRO A 272 -6.38 21.94 -6.49
N CYS A 273 -5.20 21.46 -6.10
CA CYS A 273 -5.09 20.52 -4.99
C CYS A 273 -5.27 21.25 -3.65
N PHE A 274 -6.14 20.74 -2.77
CA PHE A 274 -6.37 21.38 -1.47
C PHE A 274 -5.11 21.39 -0.58
N LEU A 275 -4.18 20.44 -0.80
CA LEU A 275 -2.89 20.39 -0.11
C LEU A 275 -1.98 21.59 -0.44
N ALA A 276 -2.25 22.30 -1.55
CA ALA A 276 -1.52 23.51 -1.90
C ALA A 276 -1.86 24.71 -0.99
N LYS A 277 -2.96 24.66 -0.23
CA LYS A 277 -3.35 25.71 0.72
C LYS A 277 -2.29 25.86 1.82
N SER A 278 -2.11 27.09 2.30
CA SER A 278 -1.07 27.44 3.29
C SER A 278 -1.16 26.63 4.59
N GLU A 279 -2.38 26.38 5.08
CA GLU A 279 -2.64 25.59 6.29
C GLU A 279 -2.16 24.14 6.18
N TRP A 280 -2.33 23.51 5.00
CA TRP A 280 -1.88 22.14 4.73
C TRP A 280 -0.36 22.09 4.49
N ARG A 281 0.20 23.08 3.79
CA ARG A 281 1.66 23.21 3.65
C ARG A 281 2.36 23.40 4.99
N ALA A 282 1.78 24.20 5.87
CA ALA A 282 2.33 24.43 7.22
C ALA A 282 2.33 23.15 8.03
N LEU A 283 1.24 22.36 7.95
CA LEU A 283 1.19 21.03 8.55
C LEU A 283 2.31 20.12 8.01
N LEU A 284 2.41 19.96 6.68
CA LEU A 284 3.38 19.05 6.04
C LEU A 284 4.85 19.44 6.30
N LYS A 285 5.15 20.73 6.48
CA LYS A 285 6.49 21.22 6.85
C LYS A 285 6.82 21.11 8.33
N SER A 286 5.82 21.01 9.21
CA SER A 286 6.08 20.93 10.64
C SER A 286 6.83 19.62 10.98
N PRO A 287 7.78 19.61 11.93
CA PRO A 287 8.49 18.38 12.26
C PRO A 287 7.50 17.30 12.76
N ASP A 288 7.73 16.05 12.35
CA ASP A 288 6.91 14.93 12.81
C ASP A 288 7.15 14.73 14.31
N THR A 289 6.10 14.84 15.12
CA THR A 289 6.19 14.79 16.59
C THR A 289 6.71 13.43 17.10
N SER A 290 6.68 12.40 16.25
CA SER A 290 7.26 11.08 16.49
C SER A 290 8.34 10.85 15.45
N ALA A 291 9.58 11.25 15.76
CA ALA A 291 10.75 11.03 14.90
C ALA A 291 11.05 9.53 14.75
N THR A 292 10.28 8.83 13.93
CA THR A 292 10.71 7.57 13.31
C THR A 292 11.62 7.91 12.16
N VAL A 293 12.81 7.30 12.11
CA VAL A 293 13.75 7.45 10.99
C VAL A 293 13.01 7.06 9.70
N THR A 294 12.65 8.05 8.88
CA THR A 294 12.02 7.80 7.59
C THR A 294 13.04 7.20 6.63
N ALA A 295 12.73 6.03 6.05
CA ALA A 295 13.55 5.48 4.97
C ALA A 295 13.77 6.51 3.84
N PRO A 296 14.95 6.50 3.18
CA PRO A 296 15.27 7.41 2.09
C PRO A 296 14.20 7.48 0.99
N VAL A 297 13.59 6.35 0.63
CA VAL A 297 12.53 6.26 -0.40
C VAL A 297 11.25 7.01 0.02
N VAL A 298 10.88 6.96 1.31
CA VAL A 298 9.71 7.69 1.83
C VAL A 298 9.98 9.19 1.81
N SER A 299 11.21 9.60 2.16
CA SER A 299 11.65 10.99 2.04
C SER A 299 11.60 11.49 0.60
N LEU A 300 12.04 10.67 -0.36
CA LEU A 300 12.01 11.02 -1.79
C LEU A 300 10.59 11.16 -2.33
N ARG A 301 9.68 10.25 -1.92
CA ARG A 301 8.25 10.37 -2.26
C ARG A 301 7.64 11.64 -1.71
N SER A 302 7.98 12.00 -0.47
CA SER A 302 7.48 13.21 0.19
C SER A 302 7.94 14.47 -0.53
N SER A 303 9.24 14.55 -0.84
CA SER A 303 9.84 15.65 -1.61
C SER A 303 9.20 15.79 -3.00
N LEU A 304 9.01 14.68 -3.70
CA LEU A 304 8.32 14.68 -4.99
C LEU A 304 6.89 15.20 -4.85
N CYS A 305 6.14 14.80 -3.81
CA CYS A 305 4.79 15.30 -3.58
C CYS A 305 4.77 16.81 -3.22
N ASP A 306 5.78 17.32 -2.51
CA ASP A 306 5.91 18.75 -2.22
C ASP A 306 6.13 19.56 -3.50
N PHE A 307 6.93 19.02 -4.43
CA PHE A 307 7.12 19.62 -5.74
C PHE A 307 5.84 19.58 -6.58
N LEU A 308 5.17 18.42 -6.61
CA LEU A 308 4.02 18.16 -7.49
C LEU A 308 2.72 18.84 -7.05
N VAL A 309 2.62 19.36 -5.83
CA VAL A 309 1.35 19.83 -5.25
C VAL A 309 0.68 20.98 -6.03
N ASP A 310 1.45 21.85 -6.70
CA ASP A 310 0.88 22.96 -7.50
C ASP A 310 0.65 22.61 -8.96
N VAL A 311 1.15 21.47 -9.43
CA VAL A 311 1.00 21.01 -10.82
C VAL A 311 -0.47 21.03 -11.28
N PRO A 312 -1.46 20.59 -10.47
CA PRO A 312 -2.87 20.69 -10.85
C PRO A 312 -3.32 22.12 -11.22
N ASP A 313 -2.92 23.13 -10.44
CA ASP A 313 -3.33 24.52 -10.70
C ASP A 313 -2.59 25.13 -11.90
N ILE A 314 -1.30 24.81 -12.05
CA ILE A 314 -0.50 25.22 -13.22
C ILE A 314 -1.17 24.74 -14.50
N PHE A 315 -1.43 23.43 -14.62
CA PHE A 315 -2.10 22.88 -15.81
C PHE A 315 -3.48 23.50 -16.04
N ARG A 316 -4.27 23.71 -14.98
CA ARG A 316 -5.59 24.32 -15.06
C ARG A 316 -5.56 25.74 -15.63
N ARG A 317 -4.54 26.53 -15.28
CA ARG A 317 -4.36 27.91 -15.76
C ARG A 317 -3.73 27.98 -17.14
N SER A 318 -2.73 27.13 -17.41
CA SER A 318 -1.95 27.16 -18.64
C SER A 318 -2.69 26.64 -19.87
N VAL A 319 -3.44 25.54 -19.75
CA VAL A 319 -4.06 24.89 -20.92
C VAL A 319 -5.04 25.81 -21.67
N PRO A 320 -5.96 26.54 -21.02
CA PRO A 320 -6.86 27.47 -21.71
C PRO A 320 -6.13 28.61 -22.43
N LEU A 321 -5.02 29.12 -21.86
CA LEU A 321 -4.22 30.20 -22.47
C LEU A 321 -3.60 29.73 -23.79
N ILE A 322 -3.02 28.52 -23.80
CA ILE A 322 -2.45 27.90 -24.99
C ILE A 322 -3.53 27.68 -26.05
N SER A 323 -4.69 27.13 -25.66
CA SER A 323 -5.79 26.88 -26.59
C SER A 323 -6.38 28.16 -27.18
N ALA A 324 -6.46 29.24 -26.41
CA ALA A 324 -7.00 30.52 -26.87
C ALA A 324 -6.00 31.34 -27.71
N LYS A 325 -4.70 31.03 -27.66
CA LYS A 325 -3.61 31.84 -28.26
C LYS A 325 -3.67 33.31 -27.81
N MET A 326 -4.08 33.56 -26.57
CA MET A 326 -4.26 34.90 -26.03
C MET A 326 -3.14 35.24 -25.05
N SER A 327 -2.62 36.47 -25.14
CA SER A 327 -1.69 37.03 -24.17
C SER A 327 -2.42 37.93 -23.15
N SER A 328 -2.20 37.69 -21.85
CA SER A 328 -2.79 38.40 -20.70
C SER A 328 -1.72 38.77 -19.66
N MET A 329 -2.01 39.73 -18.78
CA MET A 329 -1.14 40.08 -17.63
C MET A 329 -0.97 38.91 -16.63
N ASP A 330 -1.93 37.99 -16.58
CA ASP A 330 -1.82 36.75 -15.79
C ASP A 330 -0.69 35.82 -16.29
N ASP A 331 -0.24 35.99 -17.53
CA ASP A 331 0.78 35.16 -18.16
C ASP A 331 2.16 35.40 -17.54
N LEU A 332 2.51 36.64 -17.20
CA LEU A 332 3.80 36.98 -16.61
C LEU A 332 3.97 36.34 -15.23
N LYS A 333 2.90 36.27 -14.45
CA LYS A 333 2.91 35.63 -13.13
C LYS A 333 3.04 34.11 -13.27
N LEU A 334 2.30 33.51 -14.20
CA LEU A 334 2.40 32.08 -14.51
C LEU A 334 3.79 31.69 -15.05
N GLN A 335 4.39 32.54 -15.88
CA GLN A 335 5.75 32.34 -16.38
C GLN A 335 6.77 32.36 -15.24
N SER A 336 6.68 33.34 -14.32
CA SER A 336 7.56 33.39 -13.16
C SER A 336 7.43 32.16 -12.23
N GLU A 337 6.20 31.62 -12.10
CA GLU A 337 5.95 30.39 -11.35
C GLU A 337 6.61 29.19 -12.06
N LEU A 338 6.50 29.10 -13.39
CA LEU A 338 7.13 28.06 -14.21
C LEU A 338 8.66 28.13 -14.19
N ASP A 339 9.24 29.32 -14.24
CA ASP A 339 10.70 29.52 -14.14
C ASP A 339 11.22 29.09 -12.76
N SER A 340 10.50 29.47 -11.69
CA SER A 340 10.78 28.97 -10.33
C SER A 340 10.64 27.45 -10.24
N TYR A 341 9.71 26.87 -10.98
CA TYR A 341 9.54 25.42 -11.10
C TYR A 341 10.69 24.74 -11.84
N ALA A 342 11.16 25.32 -12.94
CA ALA A 342 12.32 24.84 -13.69
C ALA A 342 13.61 24.88 -12.86
N LEU A 343 13.80 25.95 -12.08
CA LEU A 343 14.94 26.08 -11.17
C LEU A 343 14.93 25.00 -10.07
N ARG A 344 13.80 24.85 -9.35
CA ARG A 344 13.63 23.84 -8.29
C ARG A 344 13.79 22.41 -8.81
N ARG A 345 13.41 22.16 -10.07
CA ARG A 345 13.64 20.88 -10.73
C ARG A 345 15.13 20.62 -10.95
N GLY A 346 15.91 21.63 -11.36
CA GLY A 346 17.37 21.52 -11.51
C GLY A 346 18.04 21.13 -10.19
N GLU A 347 17.60 21.74 -9.09
CA GLU A 347 18.02 21.41 -7.72
C GLU A 347 17.65 19.96 -7.37
N HIS A 348 16.40 19.55 -7.62
CA HIS A 348 15.93 18.17 -7.35
C HIS A 348 16.65 17.10 -8.19
N LYS A 349 17.05 17.41 -9.43
CA LYS A 349 17.89 16.53 -10.25
C LYS A 349 19.29 16.34 -9.65
N THR A 350 19.85 17.41 -9.08
CA THR A 350 21.21 17.41 -8.49
C THR A 350 21.20 16.65 -7.16
N GLU A 351 20.14 16.80 -6.36
CA GLU A 351 19.93 16.02 -5.13
C GLU A 351 19.75 14.52 -5.42
N GLN A 352 18.98 14.16 -6.46
CA GLN A 352 18.81 12.76 -6.87
C GLN A 352 20.10 12.13 -7.40
N ALA A 353 20.92 12.88 -8.13
CA ALA A 353 22.22 12.41 -8.63
C ALA A 353 23.23 12.11 -7.49
N GLY A 354 23.06 12.73 -6.32
CA GLY A 354 23.86 12.46 -5.12
C GLY A 354 23.48 11.20 -4.35
N THR A 355 22.31 10.60 -4.64
CA THR A 355 21.75 9.45 -3.90
C THR A 355 21.80 8.11 -4.62
N GLU A 356 22.39 8.04 -5.82
CA GLU A 356 22.76 6.88 -6.66
C GLU A 356 22.59 7.30 -8.13
N GLY A 357 23.55 6.94 -8.98
CA GLY A 357 23.63 7.45 -10.35
C GLY A 357 22.47 7.00 -11.26
N PRO A 358 22.32 7.63 -12.45
CA PRO A 358 21.24 7.35 -13.41
C PRO A 358 21.11 5.87 -13.81
N ASP A 359 22.20 5.10 -13.80
CA ASP A 359 22.26 3.68 -14.21
C ASP A 359 22.11 2.68 -13.04
N ASP A 360 22.37 3.09 -11.79
CA ASP A 360 22.36 2.16 -10.65
C ASP A 360 20.94 1.79 -10.20
N ALA A 361 19.96 2.69 -10.33
CA ALA A 361 18.55 2.42 -10.01
C ALA A 361 17.92 1.34 -10.91
N MET A 362 18.36 1.26 -12.18
CA MET A 362 17.89 0.23 -13.12
C MET A 362 18.51 -1.14 -12.84
N ASN A 363 19.69 -1.17 -12.23
CA ASN A 363 20.42 -2.37 -11.83
C ASN A 363 20.14 -2.77 -10.36
N GLN A 364 19.24 -2.08 -9.66
CA GLN A 364 18.90 -2.42 -8.29
C GLN A 364 18.26 -3.81 -8.19
N PRO A 365 18.56 -4.56 -7.10
CA PRO A 365 18.02 -5.89 -6.87
C PRO A 365 16.49 -5.88 -6.89
N GLU A 366 15.86 -7.01 -7.26
CA GLU A 366 14.41 -7.25 -7.29
C GLU A 366 13.80 -7.20 -5.88
N THR A 367 13.83 -6.01 -5.29
CA THR A 367 13.36 -5.71 -3.94
C THR A 367 12.14 -4.82 -4.02
N SER A 368 11.35 -4.84 -2.95
CA SER A 368 10.21 -3.94 -2.72
C SER A 368 10.62 -2.47 -2.88
N GLN A 369 11.82 -2.09 -2.42
CA GLN A 369 12.36 -0.74 -2.51
C GLN A 369 12.79 -0.34 -3.92
N GLY A 370 13.45 -1.24 -4.65
CA GLY A 370 13.83 -0.98 -6.04
C GLY A 370 12.60 -0.71 -6.91
N THR A 371 11.50 -1.45 -6.69
CA THR A 371 10.22 -1.20 -7.37
C THR A 371 9.64 0.17 -7.05
N LEU A 372 9.67 0.62 -5.79
CA LEU A 372 9.22 1.96 -5.41
C LEU A 372 10.04 3.07 -6.07
N LEU A 373 11.36 2.93 -6.13
CA LEU A 373 12.24 3.90 -6.78
C LEU A 373 11.94 4.00 -8.28
N LEU A 374 11.69 2.87 -8.95
CA LEU A 374 11.27 2.86 -10.36
C LEU A 374 9.92 3.56 -10.55
N ILE A 375 8.94 3.37 -9.66
CA ILE A 375 7.67 4.10 -9.69
C ILE A 375 7.91 5.61 -9.55
N LEU A 376 8.68 6.04 -8.56
CA LEU A 376 9.00 7.46 -8.35
C LEU A 376 9.69 8.06 -9.57
N ARG A 377 10.65 7.34 -10.16
CA ARG A 377 11.36 7.77 -11.37
C ARG A 377 10.43 7.88 -12.57
N CYS A 378 9.52 6.92 -12.76
CA CYS A 378 8.54 6.94 -13.83
C CYS A 378 7.57 8.14 -13.70
N VAL A 379 7.02 8.35 -12.50
CA VAL A 379 6.10 9.48 -12.21
C VAL A 379 6.81 10.82 -12.39
N ALA A 380 8.01 10.99 -11.82
CA ALA A 380 8.76 12.23 -11.91
C ALA A 380 9.06 12.61 -13.37
N ASN A 381 9.60 11.66 -14.16
CA ASN A 381 9.91 11.91 -15.57
C ASN A 381 8.67 12.20 -16.42
N THR A 382 7.54 11.57 -16.11
CA THR A 382 6.27 11.84 -16.79
C THR A 382 5.81 13.28 -16.56
N VAL A 383 5.81 13.72 -15.30
CA VAL A 383 5.38 15.08 -14.98
C VAL A 383 6.36 16.11 -15.52
N PHE A 384 7.66 15.88 -15.38
CA PHE A 384 8.69 16.78 -15.92
C PHE A 384 8.63 16.92 -17.44
N CYS A 385 8.42 15.83 -18.17
CA CYS A 385 8.20 15.87 -19.62
C CYS A 385 6.99 16.75 -19.96
N LYS A 386 5.84 16.54 -19.29
CA LYS A 386 4.63 17.32 -19.56
C LYS A 386 4.75 18.78 -19.15
N LEU A 387 5.48 19.10 -18.08
CA LEU A 387 5.77 20.48 -17.69
C LEU A 387 6.69 21.17 -18.71
N ASN A 388 7.74 20.50 -19.21
CA ASN A 388 8.59 21.07 -20.26
C ASN A 388 7.80 21.35 -21.54
N LYS A 389 6.93 20.41 -21.95
CA LYS A 389 6.02 20.63 -23.08
C LYS A 389 5.12 21.85 -22.85
N LEU A 390 4.58 22.00 -21.63
CA LEU A 390 3.74 23.14 -21.27
C LEU A 390 4.50 24.48 -21.34
N ILE A 391 5.73 24.52 -20.83
CA ILE A 391 6.60 25.69 -20.85
C ILE A 391 6.88 26.12 -22.30
N LEU A 392 7.29 25.18 -23.16
CA LEU A 392 7.54 25.46 -24.58
C LEU A 392 6.30 26.02 -25.30
N CYS A 393 5.12 25.44 -25.04
CA CYS A 393 3.87 25.94 -25.61
C CYS A 393 3.53 27.36 -25.13
N LEU A 394 3.74 27.65 -23.85
CA LEU A 394 3.47 28.98 -23.29
C LEU A 394 4.44 30.04 -23.79
N GLU A 395 5.74 29.74 -23.85
CA GLU A 395 6.74 30.64 -24.40
C GLU A 395 6.43 31.02 -25.85
N ALA A 396 5.97 30.05 -26.65
CA ALA A 396 5.57 30.30 -28.03
C ALA A 396 4.35 31.21 -28.17
N VAL A 397 3.42 31.18 -27.20
CA VAL A 397 2.22 32.04 -27.20
C VAL A 397 2.52 33.43 -26.63
N THR A 398 3.37 33.51 -25.61
CA THR A 398 3.59 34.74 -24.82
C THR A 398 4.77 35.59 -25.32
N LEU A 399 5.82 34.96 -25.83
CA LEU A 399 7.08 35.62 -26.25
C LEU A 399 7.55 35.15 -27.64
N PRO A 400 6.72 35.27 -28.70
CA PRO A 400 7.05 34.73 -30.03
C PRO A 400 8.31 35.33 -30.68
N SER A 401 8.80 36.48 -30.22
CA SER A 401 9.96 37.20 -30.79
C SER A 401 11.28 37.04 -30.02
N GLN A 402 11.31 36.31 -28.90
CA GLN A 402 12.52 36.14 -28.06
C GLN A 402 13.03 34.70 -28.00
N THR A 403 12.52 33.82 -28.87
CA THR A 403 12.72 32.40 -28.68
C THR A 403 14.08 31.94 -29.20
N ASP A 404 14.98 31.70 -28.26
CA ASP A 404 16.28 31.07 -28.46
C ASP A 404 16.11 29.65 -29.02
N GLU A 405 16.42 29.46 -30.31
CA GLU A 405 16.32 28.17 -30.99
C GLU A 405 17.24 27.11 -30.37
N THR A 406 18.42 27.52 -29.92
CA THR A 406 19.37 26.65 -29.23
C THR A 406 18.83 26.17 -27.88
N GLY A 407 18.20 27.06 -27.12
CA GLY A 407 17.52 26.72 -25.87
C GLY A 407 16.35 25.75 -26.09
N ARG A 408 15.51 26.00 -27.09
CA ARG A 408 14.39 25.10 -27.45
C ARG A 408 14.84 23.70 -27.84
N ALA A 409 15.88 23.59 -28.67
CA ALA A 409 16.42 22.30 -29.09
C ALA A 409 16.94 21.48 -27.91
N ALA A 410 17.58 22.14 -26.93
CA ALA A 410 18.05 21.49 -25.71
C ALA A 410 16.88 20.96 -24.85
N VAL A 411 15.82 21.75 -24.67
CA VAL A 411 14.62 21.33 -23.91
C VAL A 411 13.90 20.16 -24.62
N LEU A 412 13.81 20.17 -25.95
CA LEU A 412 13.24 19.06 -26.73
C LEU A 412 14.08 17.77 -26.62
N ALA A 413 15.41 17.89 -26.60
CA ALA A 413 16.28 16.74 -26.35
C ALA A 413 16.08 16.16 -24.94
N GLU A 414 15.96 17.03 -23.93
CA GLU A 414 15.66 16.62 -22.56
C GLU A 414 14.30 15.92 -22.45
N ILE A 415 13.26 16.42 -23.12
CA ILE A 415 11.94 15.77 -23.18
C ILE A 415 12.06 14.33 -23.68
N ARG A 416 12.83 14.09 -24.76
CA ARG A 416 13.03 12.75 -25.33
C ARG A 416 13.74 11.80 -24.35
N GLU A 417 14.78 12.29 -23.67
CA GLU A 417 15.48 11.51 -22.64
C GLU A 417 14.56 11.10 -21.48
N GLN A 418 13.66 12.01 -21.08
CA GLN A 418 12.68 11.75 -20.03
C GLN A 418 11.62 10.75 -20.45
N GLU A 419 11.14 10.81 -21.70
CA GLU A 419 10.21 9.83 -22.25
C GLU A 419 10.83 8.43 -22.29
N ASP A 420 12.08 8.30 -22.73
CA ASP A 420 12.81 7.02 -22.72
C ASP A 420 13.00 6.47 -21.29
N THR A 421 13.42 7.33 -20.36
CA THR A 421 13.58 6.94 -18.94
C THR A 421 12.26 6.51 -18.32
N MET A 422 11.17 7.21 -18.63
CA MET A 422 9.83 6.90 -18.15
C MET A 422 9.36 5.53 -18.65
N LEU A 423 9.54 5.23 -19.94
CA LEU A 423 9.16 3.95 -20.55
C LEU A 423 9.94 2.79 -19.94
N LYS A 424 11.27 2.91 -19.85
CA LYS A 424 12.14 1.90 -19.23
C LYS A 424 11.75 1.62 -17.78
N ALA A 425 11.51 2.67 -17.00
CA ALA A 425 11.10 2.52 -15.61
C ALA A 425 9.73 1.83 -15.49
N PHE A 426 8.78 2.18 -16.36
CA PHE A 426 7.46 1.54 -16.40
C PHE A 426 7.55 0.05 -16.75
N GLU A 427 8.31 -0.31 -17.79
CA GLU A 427 8.49 -1.71 -18.21
C GLU A 427 9.09 -2.57 -17.09
N LEU A 428 10.05 -2.04 -16.34
CA LEU A 428 10.63 -2.73 -15.19
C LEU A 428 9.63 -2.89 -14.04
N VAL A 429 8.81 -1.87 -13.75
CA VAL A 429 7.72 -2.01 -12.74
C VAL A 429 6.72 -3.06 -13.20
N ALA A 430 6.34 -3.07 -14.48
CA ALA A 430 5.42 -4.04 -15.05
C ALA A 430 5.95 -5.47 -14.99
N ALA A 431 7.26 -5.67 -15.17
CA ALA A 431 7.91 -6.95 -15.00
C ALA A 431 8.00 -7.40 -13.54
N ARG A 432 8.23 -6.46 -12.60
CA ARG A 432 8.46 -6.78 -11.17
C ARG A 432 7.19 -6.91 -10.34
N SER A 433 6.13 -6.16 -10.64
CA SER A 433 4.91 -6.17 -9.83
C SER A 433 3.66 -5.83 -10.64
N HIS A 434 2.84 -6.85 -10.89
CA HIS A 434 1.54 -6.68 -11.54
C HIS A 434 0.59 -5.75 -10.75
N VAL A 435 0.65 -5.78 -9.42
CA VAL A 435 -0.16 -4.92 -8.55
C VAL A 435 0.25 -3.45 -8.69
N ALA A 436 1.55 -3.15 -8.81
CA ALA A 436 2.03 -1.78 -8.96
C ALA A 436 1.86 -1.22 -10.39
N ALA A 437 1.93 -2.08 -11.40
CA ALA A 437 1.94 -1.70 -12.80
C ALA A 437 0.62 -1.06 -13.27
N LYS A 438 -0.53 -1.64 -12.89
CA LYS A 438 -1.85 -1.13 -13.29
C LYS A 438 -2.14 0.29 -12.74
N PRO A 439 -1.93 0.61 -11.45
CA PRO A 439 -1.99 1.97 -10.93
C PRO A 439 -1.12 2.95 -11.67
N LEU A 440 0.13 2.57 -11.90
CA LEU A 440 1.10 3.42 -12.54
C LEU A 440 0.62 3.72 -13.96
N LEU A 441 0.25 2.70 -14.72
CA LEU A 441 -0.30 2.86 -16.07
C LEU A 441 -1.55 3.73 -16.08
N PHE A 442 -2.46 3.54 -15.15
CA PHE A 442 -3.68 4.34 -15.03
C PHE A 442 -3.35 5.82 -14.77
N GLY A 443 -2.47 6.10 -13.80
CA GLY A 443 -1.99 7.46 -13.51
C GLY A 443 -1.28 8.10 -14.71
N LEU A 444 -0.41 7.34 -15.39
CA LEU A 444 0.26 7.79 -16.62
C LEU A 444 -0.75 8.16 -17.72
N ARG A 445 -1.78 7.32 -17.94
CA ARG A 445 -2.87 7.60 -18.89
C ARG A 445 -3.65 8.86 -18.51
N GLN A 446 -3.93 9.08 -17.23
CA GLN A 446 -4.58 10.31 -16.76
C GLN A 446 -3.75 11.56 -17.04
N PHE A 447 -2.41 11.47 -16.98
CA PHE A 447 -1.55 12.55 -17.43
C PHE A 447 -1.51 12.72 -18.96
N TRP A 448 -1.70 11.65 -19.74
CA TRP A 448 -1.61 11.67 -21.21
C TRP A 448 -2.90 12.08 -21.93
N THR A 449 -4.07 11.86 -21.36
CA THR A 449 -5.37 12.15 -22.02
C THR A 449 -5.62 13.62 -22.32
N HIS A 450 -4.98 14.56 -21.61
CA HIS A 450 -4.97 15.99 -21.96
C HIS A 450 -3.71 16.43 -22.72
N GLY A 451 -2.85 15.48 -23.11
CA GLY A 451 -1.64 15.71 -23.89
C GLY A 451 -1.92 16.01 -25.36
N ALA A 452 -3.05 15.57 -25.92
CA ALA A 452 -3.35 15.75 -27.35
C ALA A 452 -3.26 17.21 -27.80
N VAL A 453 -3.72 18.17 -26.99
CA VAL A 453 -3.63 19.61 -27.32
C VAL A 453 -2.17 20.10 -27.30
N LEU A 454 -1.36 19.64 -26.32
CA LEU A 454 0.05 20.02 -26.22
C LEU A 454 0.88 19.37 -27.33
N ASP A 455 0.65 18.08 -27.57
CA ASP A 455 1.36 17.28 -28.57
C ASP A 455 0.95 17.75 -29.99
N GLU A 456 -0.32 18.09 -30.25
CA GLU A 456 -0.79 18.71 -31.50
C GLU A 456 -0.19 20.11 -31.69
N TYR A 457 -0.16 20.95 -30.65
CA TYR A 457 0.45 22.28 -30.74
C TYR A 457 1.96 22.21 -30.98
N LEU A 458 2.67 21.30 -30.32
CA LEU A 458 4.08 21.02 -30.56
C LEU A 458 4.32 20.48 -31.98
N SER A 459 3.49 19.57 -32.47
CA SER A 459 3.57 19.09 -33.87
C SER A 459 3.37 20.23 -34.87
N ILE A 460 2.39 21.12 -34.65
CA ILE A 460 2.17 22.30 -35.50
C ILE A 460 3.39 23.24 -35.47
N MET A 461 4.01 23.44 -34.31
CA MET A 461 5.21 24.27 -34.17
C MET A 461 6.45 23.65 -34.83
N ILE A 462 6.60 22.32 -34.74
CA ILE A 462 7.67 21.56 -35.39
C ILE A 462 7.46 21.57 -36.92
N ASP A 463 6.24 21.38 -37.40
CA ASP A 463 5.92 21.36 -38.85
C ASP A 463 5.99 22.76 -39.51
N HIS A 464 5.88 23.85 -38.74
CA HIS A 464 6.08 25.22 -39.26
C HIS A 464 7.55 25.61 -39.44
N TYR A 465 8.49 24.76 -39.02
CA TYR A 465 9.93 24.96 -39.19
C TYR A 465 10.54 23.67 -39.75
N PRO A 466 10.59 23.50 -41.09
CA PRO A 466 11.30 22.36 -41.65
C PRO A 466 12.75 22.41 -41.20
N ASP A 467 13.30 21.24 -40.84
CA ASP A 467 14.74 21.01 -40.66
C ASP A 467 15.50 21.73 -41.79
N ASP A 468 16.07 22.89 -41.48
CA ASP A 468 16.90 23.61 -42.43
C ASP A 468 18.22 22.82 -42.49
N GLY A 469 18.28 21.95 -43.49
CA GLY A 469 19.36 21.01 -43.68
C GLY A 469 20.72 21.71 -43.72
N SER A 470 21.63 21.25 -42.87
CA SER A 470 23.09 21.37 -43.01
C SER A 470 23.74 20.56 -41.87
N SER A 471 24.71 19.66 -42.03
CA SER A 471 25.52 19.22 -43.17
C SER A 471 26.13 17.85 -42.86
N LYS A 472 26.12 16.98 -43.88
CA LYS A 472 27.07 15.90 -44.25
C LYS A 472 27.75 15.04 -43.18
#